data_AF-A0A956IVG2-F1
#
_entry.id   AF-A0A956IVG2-F1
#
_cell.length_a   1.000
_cell.length_b   1.000
_cell.length_c   1.000
_cell.angle_alpha   90.00
_cell.angle_beta   90.00
_cell.angle_gamma   90.00
#
_symmetry.space_group_name_H-M   'P 1'
#
loop_
_entity.id
_entity.type
_entity.pdbx_description
1 polymer ?
#
loop_
_entity_poly.entity_id
_entity_poly.type
_entity_poly.pdbx_seq_one_letter_code
_entity_poly.pdbx_strand_id
1 'polypeptide(L)'
;TPSPASAPAAGDAAAAPGRPPGPPEGSSGVDEVKRLEGVGEAALLAELGEPTRRREFTMAECCTEFQIELLNTYPPKSGHEAVVIREWTWTYEGYALTAWLHEVEGEWRVLDTCRYSDDVEF
;
A
#
# COMPACT_ATOMS: atom_id res chain seq x y z
N THR A 1 -35.26 -14.07 33.33
CA THR A 1 -34.27 -14.15 32.23
C THR A 1 -34.76 -13.29 31.09
N PRO A 2 -34.16 -12.13 30.80
CA PRO A 2 -34.46 -11.43 29.55
C PRO A 2 -33.73 -12.09 28.38
N SER A 3 -34.48 -12.32 27.31
CA SER A 3 -34.04 -12.82 26.01
C SER A 3 -33.16 -11.77 25.31
N PRO A 4 -32.08 -12.14 24.60
CA PRO A 4 -31.32 -11.17 23.84
C PRO A 4 -32.09 -10.73 22.58
N ALA A 5 -32.18 -9.42 22.39
CA ALA A 5 -32.70 -8.80 21.19
C ALA A 5 -31.78 -9.11 20.00
N SER A 6 -32.35 -9.64 18.93
CA SER A 6 -31.70 -9.78 17.63
C SER A 6 -31.32 -8.39 17.09
N ALA A 7 -30.05 -8.20 16.77
CA ALA A 7 -29.59 -7.09 15.94
C ALA A 7 -30.15 -7.24 14.51
N PRO A 8 -30.50 -6.15 13.82
CA PRO A 8 -30.91 -6.22 12.43
C PRO A 8 -29.70 -6.46 11.53
N ALA A 9 -29.91 -7.30 10.52
CA ALA A 9 -28.99 -7.47 9.40
C ALA A 9 -28.92 -6.17 8.59
N ALA A 10 -27.72 -5.59 8.48
CA ALA A 10 -27.34 -4.73 7.37
C ALA A 10 -26.64 -5.65 6.35
N GLY A 11 -27.04 -5.77 5.09
CA GLY A 11 -27.64 -4.76 4.23
C GLY A 11 -26.53 -4.10 3.42
N ASP A 12 -26.46 -4.47 2.14
CA ASP A 12 -25.56 -4.01 1.07
C ASP A 12 -24.08 -4.41 1.17
N ALA A 13 -23.75 -5.50 0.46
CA ALA A 13 -22.41 -5.74 -0.04
C ALA A 13 -22.09 -4.67 -1.08
N ALA A 14 -21.46 -3.57 -0.64
CA ALA A 14 -20.75 -2.67 -1.54
C ALA A 14 -19.83 -3.52 -2.44
N ALA A 15 -19.88 -3.28 -3.75
CA ALA A 15 -18.99 -3.93 -4.70
C ALA A 15 -17.56 -3.87 -4.16
N ALA A 16 -16.92 -5.02 -4.00
CA ALA A 16 -15.58 -5.08 -3.42
C ALA A 16 -14.64 -4.19 -4.24
N PRO A 17 -13.81 -3.34 -3.59
CA PRO A 17 -12.79 -2.58 -4.27
C PRO A 17 -11.96 -3.48 -5.20
N GLY A 18 -11.65 -2.96 -6.37
CA GLY A 18 -11.18 -3.75 -7.51
C GLY A 18 -9.78 -4.30 -7.27
N ARG A 19 -9.68 -5.59 -6.94
CA ARG A 19 -8.41 -6.33 -6.89
C ARG A 19 -7.61 -6.06 -8.18
N PRO A 20 -6.39 -5.50 -8.10
CA PRO A 20 -5.52 -5.37 -9.25
C PRO A 20 -5.26 -6.75 -9.88
N PRO A 21 -4.97 -6.85 -11.19
CA PRO A 21 -4.42 -8.10 -11.72
C PRO A 21 -3.16 -8.49 -10.93
N GLY A 22 -2.91 -9.79 -10.77
CA GLY A 22 -1.66 -10.28 -10.20
C GLY A 22 -0.45 -9.95 -11.08
N PRO A 23 0.78 -10.23 -10.61
CA PRO A 23 1.96 -10.21 -11.45
C PRO A 23 1.80 -11.21 -12.63
N PRO A 24 2.37 -10.93 -13.82
CA PRO A 24 2.26 -11.83 -14.97
C PRO A 24 2.91 -13.18 -14.68
N GLU A 25 2.31 -14.27 -15.16
CA GLU A 25 2.85 -15.62 -14.95
C GLU A 25 4.29 -15.73 -15.45
N GLY A 26 5.20 -16.18 -14.56
CA GLY A 26 6.62 -16.29 -14.85
C GLY A 26 7.45 -15.03 -14.60
N SER A 27 6.87 -13.94 -14.08
CA SER A 27 7.67 -12.85 -13.55
C SER A 27 8.32 -13.29 -12.24
N SER A 28 9.65 -13.40 -12.24
CA SER A 28 10.45 -13.49 -11.00
C SER A 28 10.56 -12.14 -10.29
N GLY A 29 9.68 -11.19 -10.61
CA GLY A 29 9.96 -9.77 -10.57
C GLY A 29 8.96 -8.99 -9.72
N VAL A 30 9.52 -8.04 -9.00
CA VAL A 30 8.81 -6.92 -8.41
C VAL A 30 8.29 -6.03 -9.55
N ASP A 31 6.98 -5.80 -9.61
CA ASP A 31 6.34 -4.94 -10.59
C ASP A 31 5.83 -3.64 -9.95
N GLU A 32 6.08 -2.51 -10.61
CA GLU A 32 5.41 -1.24 -10.28
C GLU A 32 3.99 -1.20 -10.84
N VAL A 33 3.05 -0.64 -10.07
CA VAL A 33 1.67 -0.38 -10.49
C VAL A 33 1.49 1.11 -10.80
N LYS A 34 2.14 1.58 -11.87
CA LYS A 34 2.27 3.01 -12.23
C LYS A 34 0.99 3.83 -12.24
N ARG A 35 -0.17 3.20 -12.52
CA ARG A 35 -1.46 3.90 -12.51
C ARG A 35 -1.85 4.45 -11.13
N LEU A 36 -1.23 3.93 -10.05
CA LEU A 36 -1.48 4.35 -8.68
C LEU A 36 -0.57 5.49 -8.24
N GLU A 37 0.50 5.80 -8.97
CA GLU A 37 1.41 6.91 -8.63
C GLU A 37 0.66 8.25 -8.58
N GLY A 38 0.92 9.04 -7.54
CA GLY A 38 0.29 10.34 -7.29
C GLY A 38 -1.16 10.27 -6.80
N VAL A 39 -1.79 9.09 -6.74
CA VAL A 39 -3.15 8.92 -6.25
C VAL A 39 -3.22 9.31 -4.77
N GLY A 40 -4.23 10.10 -4.40
CA GLY A 40 -4.44 10.51 -3.02
C GLY A 40 -4.96 9.38 -2.14
N GLU A 41 -4.68 9.44 -0.84
CA GLU A 41 -5.03 8.41 0.14
C GLU A 41 -6.50 7.93 0.05
N ALA A 42 -7.46 8.85 -0.02
CA ALA A 42 -8.88 8.50 -0.09
C ALA A 42 -9.26 7.77 -1.39
N ALA A 43 -8.66 8.15 -2.51
CA ALA A 43 -8.89 7.48 -3.80
C ALA A 43 -8.24 6.09 -3.84
N LEU A 44 -7.06 5.94 -3.21
CA LEU A 44 -6.38 4.66 -3.06
C LEU A 44 -7.22 3.67 -2.24
N LEU A 45 -7.77 4.11 -1.09
CA LEU A 45 -8.69 3.30 -0.29
C LEU A 45 -9.98 2.97 -1.03
N ALA A 46 -10.50 3.89 -1.84
CA ALA A 46 -11.68 3.63 -2.66
C ALA A 46 -11.39 2.58 -3.76
N GLU A 47 -10.19 2.57 -4.35
CA GLU A 47 -9.80 1.60 -5.38
C GLU A 47 -9.47 0.22 -4.81
N LEU A 48 -8.68 0.16 -3.73
CA LEU A 48 -8.07 -1.08 -3.21
C LEU A 48 -8.69 -1.59 -1.91
N GLY A 49 -9.50 -0.77 -1.23
CA GLY A 49 -10.00 -1.06 0.10
C GLY A 49 -8.95 -0.87 1.17
N GLU A 50 -9.26 -1.36 2.37
CA GLU A 50 -8.36 -1.27 3.52
C GLU A 50 -7.10 -2.15 3.34
N PRO A 51 -5.90 -1.60 3.60
CA PRO A 51 -4.68 -2.40 3.55
C PRO A 51 -4.66 -3.41 4.70
N THR A 52 -4.09 -4.59 4.42
CA THR A 52 -3.86 -5.65 5.40
C THR A 52 -2.84 -5.23 6.46
N ARG A 53 -1.86 -4.41 6.06
CA ARG A 53 -0.82 -3.88 6.97
C ARG A 53 -0.55 -2.42 6.68
N ARG A 54 -0.31 -1.65 7.73
CA ARG A 54 0.17 -0.27 7.68
C ARG A 54 1.42 -0.13 8.53
N ARG A 55 2.38 0.64 8.03
CA ARG A 55 3.60 1.02 8.75
C ARG A 55 3.93 2.47 8.41
N GLU A 56 4.51 3.18 9.37
CA GLU A 56 5.14 4.48 9.13
C GLU A 56 6.62 4.36 9.47
N PHE A 57 7.46 5.06 8.71
CA PHE A 57 8.88 5.18 8.96
C PHE A 57 9.40 6.48 8.36
N THR A 58 10.55 6.95 8.82
CA THR A 58 11.29 8.05 8.22
C THR A 58 12.25 7.54 7.16
N MET A 59 12.61 8.37 6.18
CA MET A 59 13.61 7.99 5.17
C MET A 59 14.95 7.56 5.77
N ALA A 60 15.29 8.01 6.98
CA ALA A 60 16.47 7.54 7.72
C ALA A 60 16.41 6.05 8.13
N GLU A 61 15.20 5.50 8.23
CA GLU A 61 14.92 4.12 8.63
C GLU A 61 14.73 3.18 7.42
N CYS A 62 14.84 3.67 6.19
CA CYS A 62 14.80 2.85 4.98
C CYS A 62 15.94 1.83 5.00
N CYS A 63 15.63 0.55 5.22
CA CYS A 63 16.65 -0.49 5.41
C CYS A 63 16.36 -1.80 4.68
N THR A 64 15.19 -1.95 4.07
CA THR A 64 14.85 -3.17 3.30
C THR A 64 15.16 -2.98 1.81
N GLU A 65 15.36 -4.08 1.08
CA GLU A 65 15.65 -4.04 -0.36
C GLU A 65 14.57 -3.28 -1.16
N PHE A 66 13.31 -3.36 -0.74
CA PHE A 66 12.22 -2.59 -1.35
C PHE A 66 12.23 -1.11 -1.03
N GLN A 67 12.65 -0.74 0.18
CA GLN A 67 12.66 0.65 0.63
C GLN A 67 13.84 1.43 0.04
N ILE A 68 14.88 0.73 -0.42
CA ILE A 68 16.05 1.35 -1.04
C ILE A 68 15.67 2.12 -2.32
N GLU A 69 14.69 1.65 -3.09
CA GLU A 69 14.23 2.37 -4.30
C GLU A 69 13.70 3.77 -3.98
N LEU A 70 13.17 3.99 -2.77
CA LEU A 70 12.72 5.31 -2.31
C LEU A 70 13.87 6.33 -2.25
N LEU A 71 15.13 5.88 -2.09
CA LEU A 71 16.32 6.74 -2.10
C LEU A 71 16.62 7.33 -3.48
N ASN A 72 16.10 6.74 -4.57
CA ASN A 72 16.20 7.33 -5.90
C ASN A 72 15.36 8.60 -6.00
N THR A 73 14.19 8.62 -5.34
CA THR A 73 13.28 9.76 -5.33
C THR A 73 13.66 10.79 -4.26
N TYR A 74 14.08 10.33 -3.08
CA TYR A 74 14.55 11.15 -1.98
C TYR A 74 16.05 10.92 -1.73
N PRO A 75 16.93 11.44 -2.60
CA PRO A 75 18.37 11.23 -2.45
C PRO A 75 18.86 11.82 -1.13
N PRO A 76 19.83 11.17 -0.44
CA PRO A 76 20.37 11.65 0.83
C PRO A 76 20.88 13.10 0.72
N LYS A 77 20.12 14.04 1.29
CA LYS A 77 20.39 15.48 1.34
C LYS A 77 19.82 16.04 2.64
N SER A 78 20.26 17.23 3.02
CA SER A 78 19.75 17.91 4.22
C SER A 78 18.22 17.97 4.24
N GLY A 79 17.60 17.46 5.31
CA GLY A 79 16.15 17.43 5.50
C GLY A 79 15.42 16.21 4.93
N HIS A 80 16.04 15.43 4.04
CA HIS A 80 15.38 14.25 3.45
C HIS A 80 15.19 13.11 4.45
N GLU A 81 16.14 12.92 5.37
CA GLU A 81 16.10 11.88 6.41
C GLU A 81 14.85 11.97 7.30
N ALA A 82 14.28 13.17 7.46
CA ALA A 82 13.11 13.43 8.28
C ALA A 82 11.78 13.25 7.52
N VAL A 83 11.81 12.97 6.21
CA VAL A 83 10.59 12.72 5.43
C VAL A 83 9.93 11.45 5.96
N VAL A 84 8.66 11.56 6.36
CA VAL A 84 7.85 10.44 6.82
C VAL A 84 7.20 9.77 5.62
N ILE A 85 7.29 8.44 5.58
CA ILE A 85 6.69 7.57 4.57
C ILE A 85 5.66 6.68 5.25
N ARG A 86 4.51 6.51 4.60
CA ARG A 86 3.50 5.51 4.94
C ARG A 86 3.63 4.33 4.00
N GLU A 87 3.82 3.14 4.54
CA GLU A 87 3.86 1.89 3.79
C GLU A 87 2.58 1.11 4.05
N TRP A 88 1.80 0.90 3.01
CA TRP A 88 0.52 0.20 3.06
C TRP A 88 0.61 -1.04 2.19
N THR A 89 0.27 -2.20 2.75
CA THR A 89 0.35 -3.48 2.05
C THR A 89 -1.02 -4.14 2.01
N TRP A 90 -1.43 -4.57 0.82
CA TRP A 90 -2.58 -5.44 0.58
C TRP A 90 -2.07 -6.83 0.21
N THR A 91 -2.50 -7.84 0.96
CA THR A 91 -2.21 -9.24 0.64
C THR A 91 -3.41 -9.85 -0.05
N TYR A 92 -3.18 -10.40 -1.24
CA TYR A 92 -4.16 -11.14 -2.02
C TYR A 92 -3.72 -12.59 -2.16
N GLU A 93 -4.61 -13.47 -2.61
CA GLU A 93 -4.23 -14.85 -2.90
C GLU A 93 -3.19 -14.89 -4.04
N GLY A 94 -1.94 -15.23 -3.72
CA GLY A 94 -0.83 -15.43 -4.66
C GLY A 94 0.08 -14.22 -4.88
N TYR A 95 -0.21 -13.06 -4.26
CA TYR A 95 0.67 -11.89 -4.34
C TYR A 95 0.34 -10.82 -3.28
N ALA A 96 1.30 -9.94 -3.04
CA ALA A 96 1.12 -8.71 -2.28
C ALA A 96 1.34 -7.46 -3.15
N LEU A 97 0.67 -6.38 -2.77
CA LEU A 97 0.89 -5.03 -3.29
C LEU A 97 1.24 -4.13 -2.12
N THR A 98 2.37 -3.45 -2.18
CA THR A 98 2.77 -2.39 -1.26
C THR A 98 2.71 -1.05 -1.99
N ALA A 99 2.15 -0.04 -1.34
CA ALA A 99 2.24 1.35 -1.77
C ALA A 99 2.97 2.15 -0.69
N TRP A 100 3.91 2.98 -1.12
CA TRP A 100 4.53 3.99 -0.26
C TRP A 100 3.87 5.33 -0.55
N LEU A 101 3.45 6.03 0.50
CA LEU A 101 2.86 7.35 0.41
C LEU A 101 3.75 8.37 1.10
N HIS A 102 3.76 9.58 0.56
CA HIS A 102 4.43 10.74 1.12
C HIS A 102 3.46 11.93 1.23
N GLU A 103 3.79 12.92 2.06
CA GLU A 103 3.01 14.14 2.16
C GLU A 103 3.51 15.20 1.17
N VAL A 104 2.62 15.67 0.30
CA VAL A 104 2.86 16.77 -0.65
C VAL A 104 1.79 17.81 -0.46
N GLU A 105 2.18 19.03 -0.11
CA GLU A 105 1.27 20.17 0.12
C GLU A 105 0.15 19.88 1.15
N GLY A 106 0.43 19.03 2.15
CA GLY A 106 -0.52 18.65 3.19
C GLY A 106 -1.39 17.43 2.86
N GLU A 107 -1.16 16.79 1.71
CA GLU A 107 -1.92 15.62 1.26
C GLU A 107 -1.02 14.39 1.10
N TRP A 108 -1.49 13.25 1.61
CA TRP A 108 -0.83 11.96 1.38
C TRP A 108 -1.12 11.45 -0.03
N ARG A 109 -0.06 11.22 -0.78
CA ARG A 109 -0.10 10.74 -2.16
C ARG A 109 0.80 9.53 -2.32
N VAL A 110 0.40 8.60 -3.18
CA VAL A 110 1.25 7.47 -3.55
C VAL A 110 2.50 8.00 -4.23
N LEU A 111 3.64 7.67 -3.64
CA LEU A 111 4.96 7.94 -4.17
C LEU A 111 5.36 6.85 -5.15
N ASP A 112 5.21 5.60 -4.73
CA ASP A 112 5.62 4.43 -5.50
C ASP A 112 4.84 3.18 -5.05
N THR A 113 4.88 2.13 -5.86
CA THR A 113 4.21 0.86 -5.61
C THR A 113 5.05 -0.32 -6.01
N CYS A 114 4.87 -1.43 -5.30
CA CYS A 114 5.60 -2.65 -5.52
C CYS A 114 4.63 -3.83 -5.37
N ARG A 115 4.47 -4.60 -6.45
CA ARG A 115 3.68 -5.83 -6.49
C ARG A 115 4.61 -7.02 -6.67
N TYR A 116 4.47 -8.03 -5.83
CA TYR A 116 5.36 -9.19 -5.82
C TYR A 116 4.58 -10.45 -5.45
N SER A 117 4.96 -11.60 -6.01
CA SER A 117 4.36 -12.88 -5.64
C SER A 117 4.69 -13.27 -4.21
N ASP A 118 3.86 -14.10 -3.60
CA ASP A 118 4.11 -14.62 -2.24
C ASP A 118 5.38 -15.48 -2.15
N ASP A 119 5.85 -16.00 -3.28
CA ASP A 119 7.05 -16.83 -3.39
C ASP A 119 8.37 -16.02 -3.43
N VAL A 120 8.32 -14.68 -3.39
CA VAL A 120 9.54 -13.86 -3.31
C VAL A 120 10.07 -13.90 -1.87
N GLU A 121 11.25 -14.50 -1.69
CA GLU A 121 11.99 -14.51 -0.42
C GLU A 121 12.85 -13.25 -0.26
N PHE A 122 12.95 -12.74 0.98
CA PHE A 122 13.74 -11.55 1.39
C PHE A 122 14.75 -11.91 2.47
#